data_AF-A0A352Q086-F1
#
_entry.id   AF-A0A352Q086-F1
#
_cell.length_a   1.000
_cell.length_b   1.000
_cell.length_c   1.000
_cell.angle_alpha   90.00
_cell.angle_beta   90.00
_cell.angle_gamma   90.00
#
_symmetry.space_group_name_H-M   'P 1'
#
loop_
_entity.id
_entity.type
_entity.pdbx_description
1 polymer ?
#
loop_
_entity_poly.entity_id
_entity_poly.type
_entity_poly.pdbx_seq_one_letter_code
_entity_poly.pdbx_strand_id
1 'polypeptide(L)'
;MTIRFDGKVAIVTGAGNGLGRSHALAFAARGAKVVVNDLGGARDGTGQSSEAARAVVEDIKANGGEAIANGANVANFDEVQNMVKEAMD
;
A
#
# COMPACT_ATOMS: atom_id res chain seq x y z
N MET A 1 21.37 2.60 15.65
CA MET A 1 21.13 3.46 14.48
C MET A 1 19.86 2.96 13.82
N THR A 2 18.78 3.75 13.86
CA THR A 2 17.46 3.33 13.36
C THR A 2 17.32 3.75 11.90
N ILE A 3 16.95 2.82 11.01
CA ILE A 3 16.67 3.13 9.61
C ILE A 3 15.37 3.95 9.55
N ARG A 4 15.41 5.07 8.82
CA ARG A 4 14.30 6.00 8.61
C ARG A 4 14.06 6.22 7.12
N PHE A 5 12.81 6.55 6.78
CA PHE A 5 12.35 6.79 5.41
C PHE A 5 11.60 8.12 5.29
N ASP A 6 11.89 9.07 6.17
CA ASP A 6 11.28 10.40 6.14
C ASP A 6 11.44 11.05 4.76
N GLY A 7 10.33 11.60 4.22
CA GLY A 7 10.30 12.21 2.89
C GLY A 7 10.36 11.22 1.72
N LYS A 8 10.21 9.91 1.96
CA LYS A 8 10.10 8.89 0.92
C LYS A 8 8.66 8.38 0.82
N VAL A 9 8.31 7.91 -0.38
CA VAL A 9 7.07 7.19 -0.66
C VAL A 9 7.41 5.73 -0.92
N ALA A 10 6.70 4.81 -0.27
CA ALA A 10 6.83 3.37 -0.45
C ALA A 10 5.54 2.82 -1.07
N ILE A 11 5.66 2.21 -2.25
CA ILE A 11 4.57 1.41 -2.84
C ILE A 11 4.77 -0.03 -2.36
N VAL A 12 3.75 -0.58 -1.71
CA VAL A 12 3.75 -1.98 -1.26
C VAL A 12 2.61 -2.71 -1.96
N THR A 13 2.93 -3.72 -2.75
CA THR A 13 1.96 -4.55 -3.49
C THR A 13 1.52 -5.75 -2.66
N GLY A 14 0.26 -6.18 -2.82
CA GLY A 14 -0.35 -7.21 -1.97
C GLY A 14 -0.40 -6.78 -0.49
N ALA A 15 -0.62 -5.49 -0.24
CA ALA A 15 -0.45 -4.87 1.07
C ALA A 15 -1.69 -4.89 1.95
N GLY A 16 -2.82 -5.41 1.48
CA GLY A 16 -4.04 -5.52 2.25
C GLY A 16 -3.95 -6.55 3.39
N ASN A 17 -3.06 -7.54 3.28
CA ASN A 17 -2.92 -8.62 4.27
C ASN A 17 -1.48 -9.12 4.44
N GLY A 18 -1.27 -10.00 5.43
CA GLY A 18 -0.03 -10.77 5.58
C GLY A 18 1.25 -9.93 5.64
N LEU A 19 2.27 -10.36 4.90
CA LEU A 19 3.57 -9.70 4.86
C LEU A 19 3.51 -8.31 4.25
N GLY A 20 2.72 -8.11 3.19
CA GLY A 20 2.55 -6.80 2.57
C GLY A 20 2.00 -5.77 3.58
N ARG A 21 0.96 -6.15 4.34
CA ARG A 21 0.46 -5.32 5.45
C ARG A 21 1.53 -5.03 6.49
N SER A 22 2.28 -6.05 6.92
CA SER A 22 3.35 -5.86 7.89
C SER A 22 4.42 -4.90 7.40
N HIS A 23 4.77 -4.94 6.11
CA HIS A 23 5.75 -4.03 5.52
C HIS A 23 5.20 -2.62 5.39
N ALA A 24 3.94 -2.45 4.96
CA ALA A 24 3.28 -1.14 4.88
C ALA A 24 3.29 -0.42 6.24
N LEU A 25 2.87 -1.11 7.31
CA LEU A 25 2.91 -0.56 8.67
C LEU A 25 4.34 -0.26 9.13
N ALA A 26 5.29 -1.13 8.80
CA ALA A 26 6.69 -0.95 9.17
C ALA A 26 7.35 0.26 8.46
N PHE A 27 7.01 0.51 7.20
CA PHE A 27 7.46 1.69 6.46
C PHE A 27 6.83 2.96 7.02
N ALA A 28 5.52 2.96 7.27
CA ALA A 28 4.81 4.10 7.86
C ALA A 28 5.37 4.48 9.24
N ALA A 29 5.56 3.50 10.14
CA ALA A 29 6.16 3.73 11.45
C ALA A 29 7.59 4.31 11.38
N ARG A 30 8.26 4.15 10.23
CA ARG A 30 9.61 4.67 9.95
C ARG A 30 9.60 5.97 9.12
N GLY A 31 8.44 6.60 8.96
CA GLY A 31 8.30 7.94 8.38
C GLY A 31 8.05 7.97 6.86
N ALA A 32 7.89 6.82 6.22
CA ALA A 32 7.50 6.80 4.80
C ALA A 32 6.01 7.15 4.66
N LYS A 33 5.67 7.83 3.57
CA LYS A 33 4.30 7.80 3.02
C LYS A 33 4.10 6.46 2.31
N VAL A 34 2.91 5.87 2.37
CA VAL A 34 2.70 4.51 1.87
C VAL A 34 1.54 4.43 0.87
N VAL A 35 1.80 3.88 -0.31
CA VAL A 35 0.74 3.41 -1.22
C VAL A 35 0.49 1.95 -0.92
N VAL A 36 -0.69 1.67 -0.37
CA VAL A 36 -1.15 0.32 -0.04
C VAL A 36 -1.86 -0.24 -1.28
N ASN A 37 -1.11 -0.94 -2.13
CA ASN A 37 -1.66 -1.58 -3.32
C ASN A 37 -2.19 -2.98 -2.97
N ASP A 38 -3.49 -3.18 -3.19
CA ASP A 38 -4.12 -4.50 -3.16
C ASP A 38 -5.36 -4.50 -4.07
N LEU A 39 -5.29 -5.30 -5.14
CA LEU A 39 -6.41 -5.57 -6.04
C LEU A 39 -7.57 -6.28 -5.30
N GLY A 40 -7.26 -6.94 -4.19
CA GLY A 40 -8.16 -7.83 -3.48
C GLY A 40 -8.43 -9.11 -4.26
N GLY A 41 -9.39 -9.88 -3.75
CA GLY A 41 -9.81 -11.15 -4.32
C GLY A 41 -9.37 -12.36 -3.49
N ALA A 42 -10.00 -13.48 -3.80
CA ALA A 42 -9.65 -14.77 -3.23
C ALA A 42 -8.31 -15.27 -3.80
N ARG A 43 -7.74 -16.28 -3.14
CA ARG A 43 -6.43 -16.85 -3.51
C ARG A 43 -6.40 -17.49 -4.90
N ASP A 44 -7.57 -17.78 -5.45
CA ASP A 44 -7.78 -18.30 -6.80
C ASP A 44 -7.93 -17.19 -7.86
N GLY A 45 -7.81 -15.92 -7.46
CA GLY A 45 -7.91 -14.75 -8.34
C GLY A 45 -9.34 -14.27 -8.59
N THR A 46 -10.33 -14.85 -7.89
CA THR A 46 -11.73 -14.46 -8.06
C THR A 46 -12.14 -13.32 -7.12
N GLY A 47 -13.00 -12.42 -7.59
CA GLY A 47 -13.40 -11.23 -6.85
C GLY A 47 -12.31 -10.16 -6.82
N GLN A 48 -12.70 -8.91 -6.65
CA GLN A 48 -11.79 -7.78 -6.46
C GLN A 48 -12.41 -6.84 -5.42
N SER A 49 -11.65 -6.52 -4.38
CA SER A 49 -12.09 -5.61 -3.32
C SER A 49 -10.88 -4.96 -2.65
N SER A 50 -10.79 -3.63 -2.76
CA SER A 50 -9.75 -2.85 -2.07
C SER A 50 -10.08 -2.59 -0.59
N GLU A 51 -11.06 -3.29 0.01
CA GLU A 51 -11.40 -3.15 1.44
C GLU A 51 -10.21 -3.47 2.35
N ALA A 52 -9.45 -4.53 2.04
CA ALA A 52 -8.26 -4.89 2.81
C ALA A 52 -7.20 -3.77 2.75
N ALA A 53 -6.94 -3.20 1.57
CA ALA A 53 -6.05 -2.06 1.42
C ALA A 53 -6.54 -0.84 2.23
N ARG A 54 -7.85 -0.53 2.18
CA ARG A 54 -8.44 0.58 2.96
C ARG A 54 -8.27 0.38 4.46
N ALA A 55 -8.47 -0.84 4.98
CA ALA A 55 -8.28 -1.12 6.40
C ALA A 55 -6.83 -0.84 6.84
N VAL A 56 -5.84 -1.22 6.02
CA VAL A 56 -4.42 -0.95 6.32
C VAL A 56 -4.09 0.54 6.26
N VAL A 57 -4.69 1.28 5.33
CA VAL A 57 -4.55 2.75 5.28
C VAL A 57 -5.08 3.39 6.56
N GLU A 58 -6.25 2.97 7.04
CA GLU A 58 -6.82 3.49 8.28
C GLU A 58 -5.96 3.12 9.49
N ASP A 59 -5.39 1.92 9.55
CA ASP A 59 -4.40 1.54 10.57
C ASP A 59 -3.18 2.49 10.54
N ILE A 60 -2.63 2.79 9.34
CA ILE A 60 -1.49 3.69 9.19
C ILE A 60 -1.84 5.10 9.69
N LYS A 61 -2.99 5.64 9.27
CA LYS A 61 -3.45 6.97 9.67
C LYS A 61 -3.72 7.05 11.17
N ALA A 62 -4.33 6.03 11.76
CA ALA A 62 -4.58 5.95 13.20
C ALA A 62 -3.27 5.96 14.02
N ASN A 63 -2.16 5.51 13.43
CA ASN A 63 -0.82 5.57 14.02
C ASN A 63 -0.02 6.83 13.61
N GLY A 64 -0.66 7.83 13.01
CA GLY A 64 -0.05 9.11 12.65
C GLY A 64 0.79 9.10 11.36
N GLY A 65 0.69 8.04 10.56
CA GLY A 65 1.33 7.95 9.25
C GLY A 65 0.44 8.47 8.11
N GLU A 66 1.00 8.54 6.91
CA GLU A 66 0.31 8.97 5.69
C GLU A 66 0.24 7.82 4.70
N ALA A 67 -0.96 7.49 4.22
CA ALA A 67 -1.16 6.42 3.26
C ALA A 67 -2.40 6.59 2.38
N ILE A 68 -2.34 5.99 1.19
CA ILE A 68 -3.45 5.88 0.24
C ILE A 68 -3.68 4.40 -0.15
N ALA A 69 -4.90 4.06 -0.51
CA ALA A 69 -5.27 2.72 -0.96
C ALA A 69 -5.35 2.72 -2.48
N ASN A 70 -4.69 1.75 -3.12
CA ASN A 70 -4.68 1.61 -4.56
C ASN A 70 -5.10 0.18 -4.96
N GLY A 71 -5.96 0.06 -5.96
CA GLY A 71 -6.51 -1.22 -6.42
C GLY A 71 -5.91 -1.73 -7.73
N ALA A 72 -4.77 -1.19 -8.19
CA ALA A 72 -4.19 -1.55 -9.47
C ALA A 72 -3.81 -3.04 -9.53
N ASN A 73 -4.11 -3.68 -10.65
CA ASN A 73 -3.58 -4.98 -11.00
C ASN A 73 -2.12 -4.83 -11.44
N VAL A 74 -1.19 -5.38 -10.66
CA VAL A 74 0.25 -5.31 -10.94
C VAL A 74 0.68 -6.04 -12.22
N ALA A 75 -0.18 -6.90 -12.77
CA ALA A 75 0.04 -7.54 -14.07
C ALA A 75 -0.35 -6.63 -15.26
N ASN A 76 -1.03 -5.52 -15.02
CA ASN A 76 -1.38 -4.52 -16.04
C ASN A 76 -0.41 -3.34 -15.97
N PHE A 77 0.39 -3.16 -17.01
CA PHE A 77 1.42 -2.13 -17.06
C PHE A 77 0.85 -0.70 -16.95
N ASP A 78 -0.27 -0.41 -17.60
CA ASP A 78 -0.87 0.93 -17.59
C ASP A 78 -1.41 1.30 -16.20
N GLU A 79 -1.98 0.33 -15.49
CA GLU A 79 -2.44 0.53 -14.11
C GLU A 79 -1.27 0.77 -13.16
N VAL A 80 -0.14 0.06 -13.34
CA VAL A 80 1.08 0.29 -12.55
C VAL A 80 1.67 1.68 -12.84
N GLN A 81 1.67 2.13 -14.11
CA GLN A 81 2.10 3.49 -14.46
C GLN A 81 1.26 4.55 -13.74
N ASN A 82 -0.07 4.35 -13.68
CA ASN A 82 -0.96 5.27 -12.98
C ASN A 82 -0.75 5.22 -11.45
N MET A 83 -0.53 4.05 -10.87
CA MET A 83 -0.19 3.90 -9.44
C MET A 83 1.11 4.64 -9.09
N VAL A 84 2.13 4.58 -9.95
CA VAL A 84 3.38 5.32 -9.74
C VAL A 84 3.16 6.83 -9.82
N LYS A 85 2.34 7.31 -10.76
CA LYS A 85 1.97 8.73 -10.85
C LYS A 85 1.25 9.21 -9.59
N GLU A 86 0.24 8.45 -9.15
CA GLU A 86 -0.51 8.74 -7.92
C GLU A 86 0.41 8.82 -6.68
N ALA A 87 1.49 8.02 -6.65
CA ALA A 87 2.48 8.06 -5.57
C ALA A 87 3.37 9.32 -5.58
N MET A 88 3.41 10.06 -6.69
CA MET A 88 4.27 11.24 -6.87
C MET A 88 3.51 12.57 -6.71
N ASP A 89 2.17 12.53 -6.73
CA ASP A 89 1.28 13.69 -6.53
C ASP A 89 1.14 14.05 -5.04
#